data_AF-A0A9D4VUE9-F1
#
_entry.id   AF-A0A9D4VUE9-F1
#
_cell.length_a   1.000
_cell.length_b   1.000
_cell.length_c   1.000
_cell.angle_alpha   90.00
_cell.angle_beta   90.00
_cell.angle_gamma   90.00
#
_symmetry.space_group_name_H-M   'P 1'
#
loop_
_entity.id
_entity.type
_entity.pdbx_description
1 polymer ?
#
loop_
_entity_poly.entity_id
_entity_poly.type
_entity_poly.pdbx_seq_one_letter_code
_entity_poly.pdbx_strand_id
1 'polypeptide(L)'
;VAVINYKRSAVNDEDEWPSKYSKFFIQLDDGLEISFTDKRRFAKVRLLKDPTSVPPISELGPDALFEPMTLDEFTGRLHKKKTEIKVLLLDQSYISGIGNWVADEVLYQARIHPQQSASSLSG
;
A
#
# COMPACT_ATOMS: atom_id res chain seq x y z
N VAL A 1 -5.66 22.26 -2.84
CA VAL A 1 -5.79 20.84 -3.28
C VAL A 1 -4.43 20.40 -3.77
N ALA A 2 -3.76 19.49 -3.07
CA ALA A 2 -2.44 19.02 -3.50
C ALA A 2 -2.60 18.24 -4.81
N VAL A 3 -2.12 18.80 -5.91
CA VAL A 3 -2.04 18.09 -7.19
C VAL A 3 -0.86 17.14 -7.07
N ILE A 4 -1.15 15.85 -6.86
CA ILE A 4 -0.14 14.80 -6.89
C ILE A 4 0.29 14.68 -8.36
N ASN A 5 1.43 15.29 -8.69
CA ASN A 5 2.09 15.07 -9.97
C ASN A 5 2.69 13.68 -9.96
N TYR A 6 1.96 12.69 -10.46
CA TYR A 6 2.50 11.36 -10.69
C TYR A 6 3.67 11.48 -11.67
N LYS A 7 4.87 11.13 -11.21
CA LYS A 7 6.03 10.99 -12.10
C LYS A 7 5.65 9.93 -13.12
N ARG A 8 5.50 10.32 -14.40
CA ARG A 8 5.34 9.38 -15.52
C ARG A 8 6.43 8.34 -15.32
N SER A 9 6.05 7.07 -15.16
CA SER A 9 7.05 6.00 -15.19
C SER A 9 7.74 6.18 -16.53
N ALA A 10 9.01 6.58 -16.52
CA ALA A 10 9.73 6.89 -17.75
C ALA A 10 9.90 5.57 -18.49
N VAL A 11 8.96 5.28 -19.39
CA VAL A 11 9.18 4.35 -20.49
C VAL A 11 10.24 5.06 -21.32
N ASN A 12 11.43 4.47 -21.43
CA ASN A 12 12.43 5.04 -22.32
C ASN A 12 11.95 4.83 -23.75
N ASP A 13 12.28 5.74 -24.67
CA ASP A 13 11.85 5.63 -26.07
C ASP A 13 12.36 4.35 -26.76
N GLU A 14 13.39 3.71 -26.19
CA GLU A 14 13.97 2.44 -26.67
C GLU A 14 13.28 1.19 -26.07
N ASP A 15 12.40 1.35 -25.09
CA ASP A 15 11.72 0.22 -24.46
C ASP A 15 10.62 -0.35 -25.39
N GLU A 16 10.52 -1.68 -25.44
CA GLU A 16 9.44 -2.38 -26.15
C GLU A 16 8.08 -1.93 -25.60
N TRP A 17 7.24 -1.33 -26.46
CA TRP A 17 5.93 -0.81 -26.10
C TRP A 17 4.82 -1.30 -27.04
N PRO A 18 3.71 -1.89 -26.53
CA PRO A 18 3.50 -2.24 -25.12
C PRO A 18 4.48 -3.33 -24.65
N SER A 19 4.96 -3.21 -23.41
CA SER A 19 5.90 -4.19 -22.86
C SER A 19 5.36 -5.62 -22.93
N LYS A 20 6.22 -6.61 -23.22
CA LYS A 20 5.90 -8.05 -23.09
C LYS A 20 5.42 -8.46 -21.69
N TYR A 21 5.65 -7.62 -20.68
CA TYR A 21 5.15 -7.83 -19.31
C TYR A 21 3.80 -7.16 -19.03
N SER A 22 3.18 -6.52 -20.03
CA SER A 22 1.85 -5.95 -19.91
C SER A 22 0.81 -6.98 -19.48
N LYS A 23 -0.13 -6.55 -18.64
CA LYS A 23 -1.25 -7.35 -18.14
C LYS A 23 -2.59 -6.64 -18.36
N PHE A 24 -2.58 -5.31 -18.40
CA PHE A 24 -3.72 -4.48 -18.73
C PHE A 24 -3.22 -3.28 -19.53
N PHE A 25 -3.68 -3.15 -20.76
CA PHE A 25 -3.30 -2.09 -21.68
C PHE A 25 -4.56 -1.43 -22.22
N ILE A 26 -4.58 -0.10 -22.20
CA ILE A 26 -5.65 0.71 -22.79
C ILE A 26 -5.02 1.83 -23.61
N GLN A 27 -5.64 2.12 -24.76
CA GLN A 27 -5.40 3.31 -25.56
C GLN A 27 -6.65 4.18 -25.46
N LEU A 28 -6.47 5.46 -25.14
CA LEU A 28 -7.52 6.45 -25.05
C LEU A 28 -7.82 7.06 -26.43
N ASP A 29 -8.91 7.79 -26.54
CA ASP A 29 -9.38 8.41 -27.79
C ASP A 29 -8.46 9.54 -28.29
N ASP A 30 -7.73 10.20 -27.40
CA ASP A 30 -6.71 11.20 -27.71
C ASP A 30 -5.34 10.59 -28.10
N GLY A 31 -5.26 9.26 -28.15
CA GLY A 31 -4.04 8.52 -28.46
C GLY A 31 -3.12 8.27 -27.26
N LEU A 32 -3.47 8.71 -26.05
CA LEU A 32 -2.70 8.40 -24.84
C LEU A 32 -2.83 6.90 -24.50
N GLU A 33 -1.70 6.29 -24.16
CA GLU A 33 -1.64 4.86 -23.82
C GLU A 33 -1.27 4.65 -22.35
N ILE A 34 -1.94 3.69 -21.71
CA ILE A 34 -1.71 3.30 -20.31
C ILE A 34 -1.52 1.79 -20.25
N SER A 35 -0.46 1.35 -19.56
CA SER A 35 -0.11 -0.06 -19.40
C SER A 35 0.23 -0.37 -17.95
N PHE A 36 -0.47 -1.35 -17.37
CA PHE A 36 -0.08 -1.98 -16.11
C PHE A 36 0.77 -3.22 -16.42
N THR A 37 2.03 -3.20 -15.99
CA THR A 37 2.98 -4.28 -16.23
C THR A 37 3.28 -5.05 -14.95
N ASP A 38 3.47 -6.36 -15.09
CA ASP A 38 3.92 -7.21 -13.99
C ASP A 38 4.78 -8.36 -14.54
N LYS A 39 6.10 -8.19 -14.39
CA LYS A 39 7.10 -9.17 -14.79
C LYS A 39 7.07 -10.43 -13.92
N ARG A 40 6.70 -10.31 -12.64
CA ARG A 40 6.72 -11.41 -11.66
C ARG A 40 5.41 -12.19 -11.60
N ARG A 41 4.34 -11.65 -12.17
CA ARG A 41 2.99 -12.24 -12.23
C ARG A 41 2.37 -12.48 -10.84
N PHE A 42 2.65 -11.58 -9.89
CA PHE A 42 2.07 -11.59 -8.55
C PHE A 42 0.88 -10.64 -8.40
N ALA A 43 0.76 -9.64 -9.28
CA ALA A 43 -0.35 -8.71 -9.28
C ALA A 43 -1.66 -9.38 -9.66
N LYS A 44 -2.77 -8.74 -9.26
CA LYS A 44 -4.14 -9.14 -9.60
C LYS A 44 -4.86 -7.96 -10.21
N VAL A 45 -5.22 -8.07 -11.48
CA VAL A 45 -6.12 -7.13 -12.17
C VAL A 45 -7.53 -7.73 -12.12
N ARG A 46 -8.52 -6.94 -11.68
CA ARG A 46 -9.92 -7.37 -11.55
C ARG A 46 -10.83 -6.29 -12.15
N LEU A 47 -11.93 -6.72 -12.74
CA LEU A 47 -13.01 -5.85 -13.17
C LEU A 47 -14.22 -6.12 -12.28
N LEU A 48 -14.59 -5.14 -11.47
CA LEU A 48 -15.62 -5.25 -10.43
C LEU A 48 -16.58 -4.06 -10.56
N LYS A 49 -17.86 -4.26 -10.24
CA LYS A 49 -18.86 -3.19 -10.28
C LYS A 49 -18.61 -2.13 -9.19
N ASP A 50 -18.34 -2.59 -7.97
CA ASP A 50 -17.96 -1.75 -6.84
C ASP A 50 -16.76 -2.40 -6.14
N PRO A 51 -15.53 -1.96 -6.46
CA PRO A 51 -14.31 -2.52 -5.88
C PRO A 51 -14.22 -2.41 -4.35
N THR A 52 -14.85 -1.39 -3.76
CA THR A 52 -14.73 -1.11 -2.31
C THR A 52 -15.61 -2.02 -1.46
N SER A 53 -16.69 -2.52 -2.04
CA SER A 53 -17.66 -3.39 -1.37
C SER A 53 -17.23 -4.85 -1.25
N VAL A 54 -16.12 -5.26 -1.89
CA VAL A 54 -15.69 -6.67 -1.95
C VAL A 54 -14.19 -6.84 -1.64
N PRO A 55 -13.76 -8.04 -1.20
CA PRO A 55 -12.35 -8.31 -0.97
C PRO A 55 -11.50 -8.15 -2.25
N PRO A 56 -10.26 -7.65 -2.13
CA PRO A 56 -9.54 -7.39 -0.87
C PRO A 56 -9.78 -5.99 -0.27
N ILE A 57 -10.42 -5.05 -1.00
CA ILE A 57 -10.49 -3.65 -0.56
C ILE A 57 -11.41 -3.50 0.65
N SER A 58 -12.53 -4.25 0.70
CA SER A 58 -13.46 -4.21 1.83
C SER A 58 -12.87 -4.72 3.15
N GLU A 59 -11.73 -5.41 3.12
CA GLU A 59 -11.06 -5.99 4.29
C GLU A 59 -9.86 -5.15 4.78
N LEU A 60 -9.56 -4.05 4.08
CA LEU A 60 -8.48 -3.14 4.47
C LEU A 60 -8.84 -2.40 5.75
N GLY A 61 -7.82 -2.16 6.58
CA GLY A 61 -7.89 -1.19 7.66
C GLY A 61 -7.87 0.24 7.11
N PRO A 62 -7.89 1.25 8.00
CA PRO A 62 -7.79 2.64 7.59
C PRO A 62 -6.51 2.90 6.77
N ASP A 63 -6.62 3.75 5.76
CA ASP A 63 -5.47 4.17 4.94
C ASP A 63 -4.49 5.03 5.75
N ALA A 64 -3.21 4.65 5.75
CA ALA A 64 -2.19 5.31 6.55
C ALA A 64 -2.01 6.81 6.24
N LEU A 65 -2.39 7.27 5.05
CA LEU A 65 -2.25 8.67 4.63
C LEU A 65 -3.59 9.41 4.66
N PHE A 66 -4.64 8.81 4.13
CA PHE A 66 -5.94 9.47 3.94
C PHE A 66 -6.86 9.34 5.16
N GLU A 67 -6.67 8.34 6.00
CA GLU A 67 -7.50 8.04 7.16
C GLU A 67 -6.64 7.80 8.42
N PRO A 68 -5.75 8.75 8.80
CA PRO A 68 -4.85 8.55 9.92
C PRO A 68 -5.64 8.39 11.23
N MET A 69 -5.34 7.32 11.97
CA MET A 69 -5.87 7.14 13.33
C MET A 69 -5.35 8.25 14.24
N THR A 70 -6.19 8.67 15.19
CA THR A 70 -5.73 9.51 16.31
C THR A 70 -4.76 8.72 17.19
N LEU A 71 -3.94 9.42 17.99
CA LEU A 71 -3.01 8.79 18.90
C LEU A 71 -3.72 7.85 19.90
N ASP A 72 -4.86 8.26 20.43
CA ASP A 72 -5.65 7.47 21.39
C ASP A 72 -6.24 6.21 20.75
N GLU A 73 -6.75 6.31 19.53
CA GLU A 73 -7.23 5.15 18.77
C GLU A 73 -6.08 4.18 18.45
N PHE A 74 -4.95 4.72 18.01
CA PHE A 74 -3.78 3.93 17.66
C PHE A 74 -3.26 3.16 18.86
N THR A 75 -2.99 3.84 19.97
CA THR A 75 -2.52 3.21 21.22
C THR A 75 -3.54 2.22 21.78
N GLY A 76 -4.83 2.58 21.81
CA GLY A 76 -5.91 1.72 22.28
C GLY A 76 -6.08 0.43 21.46
N ARG A 77 -5.84 0.47 20.15
CA ARG A 77 -5.85 -0.72 19.28
C ARG A 77 -4.56 -1.53 19.42
N LEU A 78 -3.42 -0.85 19.49
CA LEU A 78 -2.09 -1.42 19.58
C LEU A 78 -1.90 -2.25 20.86
N HIS A 79 -2.39 -1.77 22.01
CA HIS A 79 -2.30 -2.50 23.28
C HIS A 79 -3.06 -3.83 23.31
N LYS A 80 -4.04 -4.02 22.43
CA LYS A 80 -4.83 -5.26 22.33
C LYS A 80 -4.11 -6.34 21.50
N LYS A 81 -3.00 -6.02 20.83
CA LYS A 81 -2.30 -6.91 19.91
C LYS A 81 -1.03 -7.45 20.56
N LYS A 82 -0.95 -8.78 20.69
CA LYS A 82 0.23 -9.47 21.26
C LYS A 82 1.31 -9.80 20.23
N THR A 83 1.12 -9.43 18.97
CA THR A 83 2.06 -9.66 17.87
C THR A 83 3.24 -8.68 17.92
N GLU A 84 4.32 -9.02 17.21
CA GLU A 84 5.43 -8.11 16.98
C GLU A 84 4.97 -6.86 16.21
N ILE A 85 5.52 -5.69 16.54
CA ILE A 85 5.09 -4.41 15.96
C ILE A 85 5.30 -4.35 14.45
N LYS A 86 6.41 -4.90 13.92
CA LYS A 86 6.65 -4.92 12.47
C LYS A 86 5.60 -5.78 11.74
N VAL A 87 5.25 -6.94 12.30
CA VAL A 87 4.22 -7.80 11.73
C VAL A 87 2.87 -7.09 11.71
N LEU A 88 2.54 -6.36 12.78
CA LEU A 88 1.29 -5.60 12.88
C LEU A 88 1.23 -4.45 11.87
N LEU A 89 2.33 -3.74 11.64
CA LEU A 89 2.39 -2.66 10.64
C LEU A 89 2.25 -3.17 9.19
N LEU A 90 2.62 -4.42 8.92
CA LEU A 90 2.45 -5.05 7.61
C LEU A 90 1.05 -5.66 7.39
N ASP A 91 0.24 -5.76 8.45
CA ASP A 91 -1.13 -6.24 8.37
C ASP A 91 -2.04 -5.19 7.75
N GLN A 92 -2.42 -5.41 6.49
CA GLN A 92 -3.26 -4.47 5.73
C GLN A 92 -4.68 -4.33 6.28
N SER A 93 -5.15 -5.25 7.14
CA SER A 93 -6.42 -5.12 7.85
C SER A 93 -6.32 -4.23 9.11
N TYR A 94 -5.10 -4.02 9.61
CA TYR A 94 -4.83 -3.15 10.75
C TYR A 94 -4.64 -1.70 10.30
N ILE A 95 -3.74 -1.49 9.32
CA ILE A 95 -3.48 -0.21 8.67
C ILE A 95 -2.99 -0.51 7.24
N SER A 96 -3.61 0.10 6.22
CA SER A 96 -3.25 -0.19 4.83
C SER A 96 -2.20 0.78 4.28
N GLY A 97 -1.38 0.30 3.35
CA GLY A 97 -0.40 1.12 2.63
C GLY A 97 1.03 1.06 3.19
N ILE A 98 1.23 0.48 4.38
CA ILE A 98 2.58 0.26 4.93
C ILE A 98 3.15 -1.06 4.38
N GLY A 99 4.27 -0.94 3.66
CA GLY A 99 5.08 -2.08 3.20
C GLY A 99 6.37 -2.24 4.00
N ASN A 100 7.18 -3.25 3.63
CA ASN A 100 8.42 -3.61 4.35
C ASN A 100 9.34 -2.41 4.65
N TRP A 101 9.65 -1.61 3.62
CA TRP A 101 10.60 -0.50 3.78
C TRP A 101 10.04 0.61 4.68
N VAL A 102 8.75 0.92 4.56
CA VAL A 102 8.10 1.94 5.38
C VAL A 102 8.08 1.49 6.83
N ALA A 103 7.70 0.24 7.08
CA ALA A 103 7.68 -0.34 8.42
C ALA A 103 9.06 -0.25 9.07
N ASP A 104 10.12 -0.59 8.33
CA ASP A 104 11.49 -0.49 8.83
C ASP A 104 11.88 0.95 9.15
N GLU A 105 11.54 1.91 8.28
CA GLU A 105 11.88 3.31 8.52
C GLU A 105 11.14 3.92 9.71
N VAL A 106 9.82 3.73 9.80
CA VAL A 106 9.07 4.33 10.91
C VAL A 106 9.50 3.74 12.26
N LEU A 107 9.84 2.46 12.30
CA LEU A 107 10.37 1.80 13.51
C LEU A 107 11.76 2.31 13.87
N TYR A 108 12.63 2.52 12.88
CA TYR A 108 13.94 3.13 13.10
C TYR A 108 13.81 4.57 13.64
N GLN A 109 12.99 5.40 13.02
CA GLN A 109 12.77 6.80 13.46
C GLN A 109 12.14 6.86 14.85
N ALA A 110 11.21 5.95 15.16
CA ALA A 110 10.61 5.83 16.49
C ALA A 110 11.51 5.12 17.51
N ARG A 111 12.67 4.58 17.10
CA ARG A 111 13.61 3.80 17.92
C ARG A 111 12.98 2.58 18.60
N ILE A 112 12.06 1.91 17.89
CA ILE A 112 11.37 0.73 18.37
C ILE A 112 11.96 -0.51 17.69
N HIS A 113 12.28 -1.54 18.48
CA HIS A 113 12.77 -2.79 17.91
C HIS A 113 11.64 -3.52 17.16
N PRO A 114 11.85 -4.03 15.94
CA PRO A 114 10.77 -4.61 15.11
C PRO A 114 10.08 -5.83 15.74
N GLN A 115 10.80 -6.58 16.58
CA GLN A 115 10.28 -7.74 17.31
C GLN A 115 9.67 -7.38 18.67
N GLN A 116 9.64 -6.10 19.05
CA GLN A 116 8.96 -5.68 20.28
C GLN A 116 7.47 -5.97 20.15
N SER A 117 6.87 -6.55 21.20
CA SER A 117 5.42 -6.81 21.19
C SER A 117 4.68 -5.48 21.13
N ALA A 118 3.73 -5.35 20.21
CA ALA A 118 2.88 -4.18 20.08
C ALA A 118 2.26 -3.82 21.44
N SER A 119 1.69 -4.80 22.15
CA SER A 119 1.09 -4.58 23.48
C SER A 119 2.02 -4.00 24.56
N SER A 120 3.34 -4.13 24.39
CA SER A 120 4.36 -3.68 25.35
C SER A 120 4.90 -2.27 25.09
N LEU A 121 4.52 -1.63 23.98
CA LEU A 121 4.95 -0.26 23.71
C LEU A 121 4.25 0.72 24.65
N SER A 122 5.01 1.62 25.27
CA SER A 122 4.44 2.73 26.03
C SER A 122 4.04 3.85 25.08
N GLY A 123 2.83 4.41 25.27
CA GLY A 123 2.39 5.66 24.62
C GLY A 123 2.96 6.89 25.29
#